data_AF-A0A518IBQ4-F1
#
_entry.id   AF-A0A518IBQ4-F1
#
_cell.length_a   1.000
_cell.length_b   1.000
_cell.length_c   1.000
_cell.angle_alpha   90.00
_cell.angle_beta   90.00
_cell.angle_gamma   90.00
#
_symmetry.space_group_name_H-M   'P 1'
#
loop_
_entity.id
_entity.type
_entity.pdbx_description
1 polymer ?
#
loop_
_entity_poly.entity_id
_entity_poly.type
_entity_poly.pdbx_seq_one_letter_code
_entity_poly.pdbx_strand_id
1 'polypeptide(L)'
;MDFEKRLQHAINKGRAAKNEEMQQAVGKKMSEEEFRNLHLKYRLELTDHIDGCLKKLADHFPGFQFKTLMEEEGWGSRITRDDVSLGAGKKAQSLYTRLEMVVRPFTETHIIELVAKATIRNKETFNRSHYQFVAEADMDSFKDLVDLWVLEFAEQFSFQA
;
A
#
# COMPACT_ATOMS: atom_id res chain seq x y z
N MET A 1 9.89 11.97 -12.37
CA MET A 1 8.58 11.60 -12.92
C MET A 1 7.93 12.85 -13.49
N ASP A 2 7.25 12.73 -14.63
CA ASP A 2 6.69 13.84 -15.41
C ASP A 2 5.29 14.23 -14.91
N PHE A 3 5.12 15.51 -14.56
CA PHE A 3 3.88 16.06 -13.99
C PHE A 3 2.69 15.89 -14.94
N GLU A 4 2.93 16.00 -16.24
CA GLU A 4 1.87 15.85 -17.24
C GLU A 4 1.23 14.46 -17.22
N LYS A 5 2.03 13.41 -17.01
CA LYS A 5 1.50 12.04 -16.93
C LYS A 5 0.57 11.86 -15.71
N ARG A 6 0.94 12.42 -14.57
CA ARG A 6 0.13 12.36 -13.34
C ARG A 6 -1.16 13.17 -13.48
N LEU A 7 -1.10 14.35 -14.11
CA LEU A 7 -2.25 15.19 -14.38
C LEU A 7 -3.23 14.51 -15.36
N GLN A 8 -2.71 13.92 -16.44
CA GLN A 8 -3.52 13.22 -17.42
C GLN A 8 -4.22 12.01 -16.80
N HIS A 9 -3.53 11.26 -15.93
CA HIS A 9 -4.11 10.15 -15.18
C HIS A 9 -5.25 10.62 -14.23
N ALA A 10 -5.06 11.72 -13.50
CA ALA A 10 -6.10 12.29 -12.64
C ALA A 10 -7.34 12.79 -13.42
N ILE A 11 -7.14 13.41 -14.58
CA ILE A 11 -8.22 13.86 -15.46
C ILE A 11 -9.00 12.68 -16.05
N ASN A 12 -8.29 11.63 -16.48
CA ASN A 12 -8.91 10.42 -17.00
C ASN A 12 -9.74 9.71 -15.92
N LYS A 13 -9.25 9.67 -14.68
CA LYS A 13 -9.96 9.13 -13.51
C LYS A 13 -11.27 9.87 -13.23
N GLY A 14 -11.26 11.21 -13.28
CA GLY A 14 -12.48 12.01 -13.12
C GLY A 14 -13.51 11.80 -14.24
N ARG A 15 -13.05 11.46 -15.45
CA ARG A 15 -13.93 11.14 -16.58
C ARG A 15 -14.47 9.70 -16.52
N ALA A 16 -13.69 8.75 -16.01
CA ALA A 16 -14.11 7.37 -15.78
C ALA A 16 -15.23 7.30 -14.72
N ALA A 17 -15.06 7.97 -13.58
CA ALA A 17 -16.09 8.02 -12.53
C ALA A 17 -17.43 8.63 -13.00
N LYS A 18 -17.38 9.60 -13.92
CA LYS A 18 -18.58 10.18 -14.55
C LYS A 18 -19.21 9.26 -15.61
N ASN A 19 -18.41 8.41 -16.25
CA ASN A 19 -18.88 7.43 -17.23
C ASN A 19 -19.41 6.15 -16.56
N GLU A 20 -18.99 5.80 -15.35
CA GLU A 20 -19.50 4.65 -14.57
C GLU A 20 -21.01 4.75 -14.28
N GLU A 21 -21.54 5.96 -14.05
CA GLU A 21 -23.00 6.20 -13.96
C GLU A 21 -23.72 5.88 -15.29
N MET A 22 -23.02 5.91 -16.42
CA MET A 22 -23.58 5.76 -17.77
C MET A 22 -23.25 4.40 -18.42
N GLN A 23 -22.22 3.69 -17.96
CA GLN A 23 -21.66 2.46 -18.56
C GLN A 23 -22.13 1.15 -17.93
N GLN A 24 -23.03 1.16 -16.94
CA GLN A 24 -23.67 -0.06 -16.42
C GLN A 24 -24.44 -0.89 -17.48
N ALA A 25 -24.57 -0.38 -18.71
CA ALA A 25 -25.36 -1.02 -19.77
C ALA A 25 -24.57 -1.71 -20.90
N VAL A 26 -23.25 -1.51 -21.08
CA VAL A 26 -22.55 -2.10 -22.24
C VAL A 26 -21.08 -2.45 -21.95
N GLY A 27 -20.76 -3.75 -21.84
CA GLY A 27 -19.40 -4.24 -22.10
C GLY A 27 -18.92 -5.40 -21.24
N LYS A 28 -19.11 -6.64 -21.72
CA LYS A 28 -18.53 -7.92 -21.25
C LYS A 28 -18.62 -8.17 -19.73
N LYS A 29 -19.61 -8.96 -19.32
CA LYS A 29 -19.54 -9.69 -18.05
C LYS A 29 -18.33 -10.63 -18.11
N MET A 30 -17.21 -10.25 -17.49
CA MET A 30 -16.14 -11.18 -17.20
C MET A 30 -16.69 -12.31 -16.33
N SER A 31 -16.19 -13.52 -16.52
CA SER A 31 -16.52 -14.64 -15.65
C SER A 31 -15.87 -14.47 -14.28
N GLU A 32 -16.42 -15.14 -13.27
CA GLU A 32 -15.85 -15.16 -11.92
C GLU A 32 -14.39 -15.65 -11.90
N GLU A 33 -14.06 -16.61 -12.77
CA GLU A 33 -12.71 -17.14 -12.93
C GLU A 33 -11.76 -16.09 -13.53
N GLU A 34 -12.24 -15.30 -14.50
CA GLU A 34 -11.45 -14.22 -15.11
C GLU A 34 -11.14 -13.12 -14.08
N PHE A 35 -12.11 -12.74 -13.24
CA PHE A 35 -11.87 -11.79 -12.14
C PHE A 35 -10.84 -12.33 -11.12
N ARG A 36 -10.94 -13.61 -10.75
CA ARG A 36 -9.97 -14.25 -9.84
C ARG A 36 -8.56 -14.25 -10.42
N ASN A 37 -8.42 -14.62 -11.69
CA ASN A 37 -7.13 -14.66 -12.38
C ASN A 37 -6.53 -13.25 -12.51
N LEU A 38 -7.35 -12.25 -12.83
CA LEU A 38 -6.90 -10.86 -12.95
C LEU A 38 -6.48 -10.29 -11.60
N HIS A 39 -7.26 -10.52 -10.54
CA HIS A 39 -6.89 -10.13 -9.18
C HIS A 39 -5.60 -10.80 -8.73
N LEU A 40 -5.41 -12.10 -9.01
CA LEU A 40 -4.20 -12.83 -8.64
C LEU A 40 -2.96 -12.23 -9.31
N LYS A 41 -3.06 -11.86 -10.60
CA LYS A 41 -2.01 -11.16 -11.33
C LYS A 41 -1.66 -9.82 -10.68
N TYR A 42 -2.66 -8.99 -10.42
CA TYR A 42 -2.46 -7.67 -9.81
C TYR A 42 -1.90 -7.75 -8.40
N ARG A 43 -2.39 -8.69 -7.59
CA ARG A 43 -1.86 -8.93 -6.26
C ARG A 43 -0.37 -9.27 -6.31
N LEU A 44 0.03 -10.21 -7.17
CA LEU A 44 1.44 -10.61 -7.30
C LEU A 44 2.33 -9.40 -7.65
N GLU A 45 1.90 -8.61 -8.64
CA GLU A 45 2.61 -7.41 -9.07
C GLU A 45 2.75 -6.37 -7.94
N LEU A 46 1.70 -6.16 -7.14
CA LEU A 46 1.74 -5.23 -6.02
C LEU A 46 2.58 -5.75 -4.86
N THR A 47 2.48 -7.04 -4.52
CA THR A 47 3.28 -7.61 -3.44
C THR A 47 4.76 -7.54 -3.76
N ASP A 48 5.16 -7.81 -5.01
CA ASP A 48 6.55 -7.69 -5.45
C ASP A 48 7.06 -6.25 -5.36
N HIS A 49 6.21 -5.28 -5.72
CA HIS A 49 6.56 -3.85 -5.63
C HIS A 49 6.68 -3.37 -4.18
N ILE A 50 5.74 -3.77 -3.31
CA ILE A 50 5.77 -3.48 -1.87
C ILE A 50 7.06 -4.05 -1.25
N ASP A 51 7.40 -5.31 -1.53
CA ASP A 51 8.61 -5.96 -1.06
C ASP A 51 9.86 -5.17 -1.46
N GLY A 52 9.93 -4.79 -2.75
CA GLY A 52 11.04 -4.00 -3.27
C GLY A 52 11.21 -2.65 -2.57
N CYS A 53 10.11 -1.94 -2.33
CA CYS A 53 10.15 -0.63 -1.67
C CYS A 53 10.52 -0.73 -0.19
N LEU A 54 9.93 -1.68 0.54
CA LEU A 54 10.19 -1.86 1.97
C LEU A 54 11.59 -2.39 2.25
N LYS A 55 12.14 -3.29 1.42
CA LYS A 55 13.55 -3.72 1.52
C LYS A 55 14.49 -2.53 1.34
N LYS A 56 14.28 -1.73 0.29
CA LYS A 56 15.08 -0.52 0.06
C LYS A 56 15.01 0.44 1.25
N LEU A 57 13.82 0.63 1.84
CA LEU A 57 13.70 1.48 3.03
C LEU A 57 14.50 0.92 4.21
N ALA A 58 14.40 -0.37 4.49
CA ALA A 58 15.15 -1.03 5.55
C ALA A 58 16.68 -0.93 5.33
N ASP A 59 17.15 -1.00 4.08
CA ASP A 59 18.57 -0.84 3.74
C ASP A 59 19.10 0.58 4.03
N HIS A 60 18.25 1.61 3.95
CA HIS A 60 18.64 3.00 4.24
C HIS A 60 18.58 3.36 5.73
N PHE A 61 17.76 2.67 6.52
CA PHE A 61 17.58 2.94 7.94
C PHE A 61 18.01 1.73 8.79
N PRO A 62 19.17 1.81 9.47
CA PRO A 62 19.63 0.72 10.32
C PRO A 62 18.61 0.31 11.38
N GLY A 63 18.55 -0.99 11.67
CA GLY A 63 17.69 -1.56 12.72
C GLY A 63 16.29 -1.95 12.27
N PHE A 64 15.86 -1.61 11.05
CA PHE A 64 14.64 -2.17 10.49
C PHE A 64 14.82 -3.64 10.08
N GLN A 65 13.85 -4.46 10.45
CA GLN A 65 13.74 -5.86 10.05
C GLN A 65 12.60 -5.99 9.04
N PHE A 66 12.90 -6.55 7.87
CA PHE A 66 11.92 -6.82 6.83
C PHE A 66 11.30 -8.21 7.01
N LYS A 67 9.99 -8.31 6.77
CA LYS A 67 9.25 -9.58 6.76
C LYS A 67 8.12 -9.55 5.72
N THR A 68 8.04 -10.61 4.91
CA THR A 68 6.90 -10.86 4.03
C THR A 68 5.70 -11.40 4.83
N LEU A 69 4.50 -10.95 4.47
CA LEU A 69 3.23 -11.31 5.08
C LEU A 69 2.39 -12.15 4.12
N MET A 70 1.90 -13.28 4.61
CA MET A 70 0.97 -14.17 3.92
C MET A 70 -0.05 -14.65 4.95
N GLU A 71 -1.02 -13.80 5.25
CA GLU A 71 -2.00 -14.02 6.33
C GLU A 71 -3.43 -13.98 5.77
N GLU A 72 -4.43 -14.30 6.59
CA GLU A 72 -5.85 -14.21 6.21
C GLU A 72 -6.23 -12.78 5.80
N GLU A 73 -5.58 -11.80 6.43
CA GLU A 73 -5.74 -10.38 6.15
C GLU A 73 -5.22 -9.97 4.76
N GLY A 74 -4.36 -10.76 4.13
CA GLY A 74 -3.82 -10.46 2.81
C GLY A 74 -2.34 -10.80 2.64
N TRP A 75 -1.78 -10.34 1.54
CA TRP A 75 -0.39 -10.56 1.15
C TRP A 75 0.34 -9.25 0.99
N GLY A 76 1.60 -9.19 1.42
CA GLY A 76 2.42 -7.99 1.30
C GLY A 76 3.63 -8.09 2.20
N SER A 77 4.03 -6.98 2.80
CA SER A 77 5.22 -6.95 3.64
C SER A 77 5.14 -5.92 4.76
N ARG A 78 6.00 -6.12 5.75
CA ARG A 78 6.18 -5.27 6.92
C ARG A 78 7.65 -5.03 7.19
N ILE A 79 7.98 -3.82 7.62
CA ILE A 79 9.24 -3.51 8.29
C ILE A 79 8.96 -3.08 9.72
N THR A 80 9.81 -3.51 10.64
CA THR A 80 9.71 -3.16 12.06
C THR A 80 11.04 -2.79 12.65
N ARG A 81 11.05 -1.82 13.56
CA ARG A 81 12.23 -1.44 14.35
C ARG A 81 11.81 -1.20 15.79
N ASP A 82 12.53 -1.82 16.71
CA ASP A 82 12.42 -1.59 18.14
C ASP A 82 13.57 -0.68 18.58
N ASP A 83 13.24 0.37 19.33
CA ASP A 83 14.19 1.29 19.96
C ASP A 83 13.93 1.34 21.47
N VAL A 84 14.93 1.79 22.24
CA VAL A 84 14.78 2.02 23.68
C VAL A 84 15.09 3.47 24.00
N SER A 85 14.14 4.16 24.62
CA SER A 85 14.34 5.52 25.12
C SER A 85 14.66 5.48 26.61
N LEU A 86 15.84 5.99 26.97
CA LEU A 86 16.29 6.20 28.35
C LEU A 86 16.14 7.69 28.69
N GLY A 87 15.07 8.04 29.39
CA GLY A 87 14.94 9.36 29.98
C GLY A 87 15.72 9.44 31.30
N ALA A 88 16.41 10.56 31.57
CA ALA A 88 17.08 10.77 32.86
C ALA A 88 16.09 10.55 34.02
N GLY A 89 16.36 9.54 34.86
CA GLY A 89 15.53 9.17 36.01
C GLY A 89 14.21 8.44 35.69
N LYS A 90 13.92 8.13 34.42
CA LYS A 90 12.72 7.35 34.02
C LYS A 90 13.08 5.91 33.69
N LYS A 91 12.13 4.99 33.90
CA LYS A 91 12.25 3.61 33.42
C LYS A 91 12.43 3.62 31.90
N ALA A 92 13.29 2.73 31.40
CA ALA A 92 13.48 2.51 29.97
C ALA A 92 12.12 2.26 29.30
N GLN A 93 11.82 3.00 28.24
CA GLN A 93 10.61 2.82 27.45
C GLN A 93 10.95 2.14 26.12
N SER A 94 10.28 1.03 25.83
CA SER A 94 10.34 0.40 24.51
C SER A 94 9.52 1.22 23.51
N LEU A 95 10.15 1.57 22.39
CA LEU A 95 9.55 2.31 21.28
C LEU A 95 9.47 1.39 20.07
N TYR A 96 8.28 1.25 19.51
CA TYR A 96 8.04 0.44 18.34
C TYR A 96 7.75 1.31 17.12
N THR A 97 8.40 0.99 16.02
CA THR A 97 8.17 1.59 14.71
C THR A 97 7.85 0.49 13.71
N ARG A 98 6.80 0.68 12.89
CA ARG A 98 6.33 -0.26 11.88
C ARG A 98 5.79 0.47 10.66
N LEU A 99 6.10 -0.07 9.49
CA LEU A 99 5.31 0.15 8.28
C LEU A 99 4.88 -1.21 7.75
N GLU A 100 3.57 -1.37 7.50
CA GLU A 100 2.96 -2.55 6.90
C GLU A 100 2.13 -2.15 5.71
N MET A 101 2.23 -2.92 4.63
CA MET A 101 1.39 -2.76 3.45
C MET A 101 0.94 -4.14 2.95
N VAL A 102 -0.36 -4.30 2.76
CA VAL A 102 -0.99 -5.57 2.36
C VAL A 102 -2.04 -5.36 1.29
N VAL A 103 -2.13 -6.31 0.37
CA VAL A 103 -3.19 -6.44 -0.61
C VAL A 103 -4.21 -7.45 -0.09
N ARG A 104 -5.47 -7.03 0.03
CA ARG A 104 -6.54 -7.89 0.57
C ARG A 104 -6.85 -9.08 -0.35
N PRO A 105 -7.42 -10.18 0.20
CA PRO A 105 -7.89 -11.29 -0.61
C PRO A 105 -9.00 -10.90 -1.58
N PHE A 106 -9.09 -11.67 -2.66
CA PHE A 106 -10.17 -11.55 -3.62
C PHE A 106 -11.52 -11.87 -2.95
N THR A 107 -12.53 -11.04 -3.21
CA THR A 107 -13.89 -11.19 -2.68
C THR A 107 -14.93 -11.04 -3.80
N GLU A 108 -16.19 -11.30 -3.48
CA GLU A 108 -17.32 -11.23 -4.42
C GLU A 108 -17.60 -9.81 -4.96
N THR A 109 -17.01 -8.77 -4.36
CA THR A 109 -17.13 -7.39 -4.84
C THR A 109 -16.19 -7.08 -6.01
N HIS A 110 -15.31 -8.02 -6.39
CA HIS A 110 -14.40 -7.90 -7.52
C HIS A 110 -13.50 -6.68 -7.44
N ILE A 111 -13.00 -6.35 -6.25
CA ILE A 111 -12.05 -5.26 -6.03
C ILE A 111 -10.63 -5.77 -5.76
N ILE A 112 -9.65 -4.95 -6.13
CA ILE A 112 -8.28 -5.02 -5.63
C ILE A 112 -8.13 -3.91 -4.58
N GLU A 113 -7.71 -4.27 -3.37
CA GLU A 113 -7.59 -3.32 -2.25
C GLU A 113 -6.18 -3.38 -1.66
N LEU A 114 -5.54 -2.22 -1.57
CA LEU A 114 -4.25 -1.99 -0.92
C LEU A 114 -4.47 -1.27 0.41
N VAL A 115 -3.97 -1.84 1.50
CA VAL A 115 -4.06 -1.29 2.85
C VAL A 115 -2.67 -1.03 3.39
N ALA A 116 -2.47 0.10 4.05
CA ALA A 116 -1.21 0.45 4.70
C ALA A 116 -1.41 1.00 6.12
N LYS A 117 -0.56 0.56 7.03
CA LYS A 117 -0.56 0.98 8.44
C LYS A 117 0.86 1.36 8.86
N ALA A 118 1.00 2.56 9.40
CA ALA A 118 2.27 3.10 9.87
C ALA A 118 2.21 3.51 11.34
N THR A 119 3.27 3.19 12.07
CA THR A 119 3.48 3.57 13.46
C THR A 119 4.92 4.00 13.62
N ILE A 120 5.19 5.14 14.25
CA ILE A 120 6.54 5.61 14.57
C ILE A 120 6.57 5.89 16.08
N ARG A 121 7.52 5.28 16.79
CA ARG A 121 7.71 5.45 18.25
C ARG A 121 6.40 5.31 19.05
N ASN A 122 5.67 4.22 18.81
CA ASN A 122 4.36 3.90 19.41
C ASN A 122 3.19 4.82 19.03
N LYS A 123 3.35 5.73 18.06
CA LYS A 123 2.28 6.60 17.58
C LYS A 123 1.85 6.19 16.19
N GLU A 124 0.56 5.95 15.98
CA GLU A 124 0.02 5.73 14.63
C GLU A 124 0.19 7.01 13.81
N THR A 125 0.86 6.90 12.66
CA THR A 125 1.11 8.04 11.79
C THR A 125 0.11 8.08 10.64
N PHE A 126 -0.24 6.92 10.09
CA PHE A 126 -1.36 6.79 9.16
C PHE A 126 -1.90 5.37 9.12
N ASN A 127 -3.18 5.27 8.75
CA ASN A 127 -3.88 4.04 8.42
C ASN A 127 -4.76 4.33 7.19
N ARG A 128 -4.43 3.73 6.04
CA ARG A 128 -5.00 4.08 4.73
C ARG A 128 -5.42 2.82 3.98
N SER A 129 -6.49 2.93 3.22
CA SER A 129 -6.92 1.93 2.25
C SER A 129 -7.24 2.60 0.92
N HIS A 130 -6.90 1.94 -0.18
CA HIS A 130 -7.27 2.32 -1.54
C HIS A 130 -7.74 1.10 -2.31
N TYR A 131 -8.86 1.22 -3.02
CA TYR A 131 -9.44 0.14 -3.80
C TYR A 131 -9.91 0.60 -5.17
N GLN A 132 -9.94 -0.33 -6.12
CA GLN A 132 -10.52 -0.18 -7.44
C GLN A 132 -11.17 -1.50 -7.86
N PHE A 133 -12.17 -1.45 -8.74
CA PHE A 133 -12.70 -2.65 -9.37
C PHE A 133 -11.61 -3.31 -10.23
N VAL A 134 -11.48 -4.63 -10.12
CA VAL A 134 -10.45 -5.41 -10.80
C VAL A 134 -10.52 -5.24 -12.32
N ALA A 135 -11.71 -5.05 -12.91
CA ALA A 135 -11.82 -4.82 -14.37
C ALA A 135 -11.23 -3.48 -14.85
N GLU A 136 -11.15 -2.49 -13.95
CA GLU A 136 -10.81 -1.10 -14.27
C GLU A 136 -9.54 -0.64 -13.54
N ALA A 137 -8.89 -1.55 -12.82
CA ALA A 137 -7.77 -1.22 -11.96
C ALA A 137 -6.57 -0.73 -12.76
N ASP A 138 -6.07 0.46 -12.41
CA ASP A 138 -4.82 1.00 -12.92
C ASP A 138 -3.69 0.64 -11.95
N MET A 139 -2.89 -0.35 -12.34
CA MET A 139 -1.78 -0.84 -11.53
C MET A 139 -0.67 0.17 -11.31
N ASP A 140 -0.46 1.10 -12.24
CA ASP A 140 0.53 2.16 -12.06
C ASP A 140 0.07 3.13 -10.96
N SER A 141 -1.24 3.41 -10.88
CA SER A 141 -1.81 4.22 -9.80
C SER A 141 -1.60 3.59 -8.42
N PHE A 142 -1.70 2.26 -8.31
CA PHE A 142 -1.41 1.56 -7.06
C PHE A 142 0.09 1.60 -6.71
N LYS A 143 0.98 1.40 -7.68
CA LYS A 143 2.43 1.50 -7.46
C LYS A 143 2.84 2.90 -7.02
N ASP A 144 2.28 3.94 -7.64
CA ASP A 144 2.51 5.33 -7.26
C ASP A 144 2.06 5.59 -5.81
N LEU A 145 0.97 4.97 -5.35
CA LEU A 145 0.53 5.06 -3.95
C LEU A 145 1.48 4.32 -3.00
N VAL A 146 1.97 3.14 -3.39
CA VAL A 146 2.99 2.42 -2.61
C VAL A 146 4.23 3.30 -2.43
N ASP A 147 4.75 3.85 -3.53
CA ASP A 147 5.93 4.72 -3.51
C ASP A 147 5.69 5.95 -2.62
N LEU A 148 4.54 6.62 -2.79
CA LEU A 148 4.16 7.79 -2.00
C LEU A 148 4.13 7.47 -0.49
N TRP A 149 3.45 6.41 -0.08
CA TRP A 149 3.31 6.08 1.34
C TRP A 149 4.64 5.65 1.98
N VAL A 150 5.51 4.97 1.22
CA VAL A 150 6.87 4.62 1.66
C VAL A 150 7.72 5.89 1.84
N LEU A 151 7.66 6.82 0.89
CA LEU A 151 8.39 8.10 0.97
C LEU A 151 7.90 8.97 2.14
N GLU A 152 6.58 9.11 2.31
CA GLU A 152 5.99 9.85 3.43
C GLU A 152 6.40 9.24 4.78
N PHE A 153 6.40 7.91 4.89
CA PHE A 153 6.88 7.24 6.10
C PHE A 153 8.36 7.51 6.35
N ALA A 154 9.21 7.44 5.32
CA ALA A 154 10.64 7.73 5.45
C ALA A 154 10.92 9.17 5.91
N GLU A 155 10.17 10.14 5.37
CA GLU A 155 10.25 11.55 5.78
C GLU A 155 9.83 11.72 7.24
N GLN A 156 8.67 11.19 7.62
CA GLN A 156 8.15 11.27 8.98
C GLN A 156 9.06 10.58 9.99
N PHE A 157 9.61 9.42 9.61
CA PHE A 157 10.58 8.71 10.44
C PHE A 157 11.84 9.56 10.62
N SER A 158 12.40 10.11 9.53
CA SER A 158 13.62 10.94 9.60
C SER A 158 13.44 12.21 10.44
N PHE A 159 12.24 12.80 10.42
CA PHE A 159 11.92 13.97 11.25
C PHE A 159 11.78 13.62 12.74
N GLN A 160 11.26 12.42 13.04
CA GLN A 160 10.97 11.98 14.40
C GLN A 160 12.04 11.07 15.02
N ALA A 161 13.01 10.58 14.24
CA ALA A 161 14.08 9.68 14.65
C ALA A 161 15.17 10.38 15.47
#